data_AF-M0M9J7-F1
#
_entry.id   AF-M0M9J7-F1
#
_cell.length_a   1.000
_cell.length_b   1.000
_cell.length_c   1.000
_cell.angle_alpha   90.00
_cell.angle_beta   90.00
_cell.angle_gamma   90.00
#
_symmetry.space_group_name_H-M   'P 1'
#
loop_
_entity.id
_entity.type
_entity.pdbx_description
1 polymer ?
#
loop_
_entity_poly.entity_id
_entity_poly.type
_entity_poly.pdbx_seq_one_letter_code
_entity_poly.pdbx_strand_id
1 'polypeptide(L)'
;MGASRAGRMSMYMGEHDTESAGGIPANGVPSDKAVRQEREQWDEGKTVKERIYETTLTLREPTPVSVVADRAECTPASARRHLRWFAEIGIVEPVGEGQPAQFQRSKAVA
;
A
#
# COMPACT_ATOMS: atom_id res chain seq x y z
N MET A 1 13.72 -36.07 -33.74
CA MET A 1 13.66 -34.61 -33.97
C MET A 1 12.43 -34.04 -33.32
N GLY A 2 12.57 -32.98 -32.52
CA GLY A 2 11.43 -32.18 -32.07
C GLY A 2 11.61 -31.60 -30.67
N ALA A 3 11.95 -30.30 -30.65
CA ALA A 3 11.53 -29.29 -29.66
C ALA A 3 11.91 -29.50 -28.17
N SER A 4 12.13 -28.48 -27.34
CA SER A 4 12.38 -27.06 -27.48
C SER A 4 12.56 -26.53 -26.05
N ARG A 5 13.27 -25.40 -25.92
CA ARG A 5 13.29 -24.48 -24.77
C ARG A 5 13.94 -24.99 -23.48
N ALA A 6 15.25 -24.74 -23.41
CA ALA A 6 15.87 -24.28 -22.17
C ALA A 6 15.08 -23.05 -21.67
N GLY A 7 14.45 -23.18 -20.51
CA GLY A 7 13.70 -22.12 -19.88
C GLY A 7 13.74 -22.27 -18.37
N ARG A 8 13.94 -21.13 -17.69
CA ARG A 8 13.99 -20.91 -16.24
C ARG A 8 15.26 -21.47 -15.57
N MET A 9 16.02 -20.71 -14.80
CA MET A 9 15.63 -19.67 -13.85
C MET A 9 16.72 -18.59 -13.84
N SER A 10 16.36 -17.35 -14.12
CA SER A 10 17.24 -16.21 -13.86
C SER A 10 17.49 -16.17 -12.36
N MET A 11 18.76 -16.31 -11.95
CA MET A 11 19.21 -16.00 -10.60
C MET A 11 18.79 -14.56 -10.29
N TYR A 12 17.86 -14.39 -9.35
CA TYR A 12 17.79 -13.16 -8.59
C TYR A 12 18.64 -13.35 -7.33
N MET A 13 19.96 -13.38 -7.53
CA MET A 13 20.91 -12.97 -6.49
C MET A 13 21.24 -11.52 -6.82
N GLY A 14 20.30 -10.62 -6.53
CA GLY A 14 20.67 -9.25 -6.23
C GLY A 14 21.33 -9.33 -4.87
N GLU A 15 22.64 -9.09 -4.84
CA GLU A 15 23.38 -8.85 -3.61
C GLU A 15 22.70 -7.66 -2.92
N HIS A 16 21.77 -7.96 -2.03
CA HIS A 16 21.36 -7.00 -1.02
C HIS A 16 22.58 -6.84 -0.14
N ASP A 17 23.29 -5.72 -0.31
CA ASP A 17 24.17 -5.18 0.71
C ASP A 17 23.33 -5.02 1.99
N THR A 18 23.28 -6.10 2.74
CA THR A 18 22.64 -6.21 4.04
C THR A 18 23.59 -5.61 5.06
N GLU A 19 23.89 -4.32 4.94
CA GLU A 19 24.08 -3.54 6.16
C GLU A 19 22.71 -3.43 6.84
N SER A 20 22.28 -4.56 7.39
CA SER A 20 21.14 -4.66 8.29
C SER A 20 21.52 -3.88 9.55
N ALA A 21 21.22 -2.58 9.52
CA ALA A 21 21.23 -1.74 10.70
C ALA A 21 20.08 -2.12 11.68
N GLY A 22 19.34 -3.21 11.43
CA GLY A 22 18.12 -3.59 12.11
C GLY A 22 18.16 -5.00 12.67
N GLY A 23 19.09 -5.30 13.58
CA GLY A 23 18.87 -6.43 14.50
C GLY A 23 17.56 -6.22 15.27
N ILE A 24 16.79 -7.28 15.53
CA ILE A 24 15.61 -7.21 16.41
C ILE A 24 16.10 -6.63 17.75
N PRO A 25 15.61 -5.44 18.17
CA PRO A 25 16.10 -4.82 19.39
C PRO A 25 15.66 -5.63 20.62
N ALA A 26 16.37 -5.47 21.74
CA ALA A 26 16.14 -6.26 22.95
C ALA A 26 14.73 -6.10 23.56
N ASN A 27 14.04 -4.99 23.24
CA ASN A 27 12.65 -4.75 23.64
C ASN A 27 11.63 -5.41 22.68
N GLY A 28 12.08 -6.06 21.61
CA GLY A 28 11.23 -6.68 20.58
C GLY A 28 10.46 -5.70 19.70
N VAL A 29 10.66 -4.39 19.85
CA VAL A 29 9.94 -3.35 19.10
C VAL A 29 10.89 -2.69 18.09
N PRO A 30 10.71 -2.88 16.78
CA PRO A 30 11.58 -2.27 15.78
C PRO A 30 11.55 -0.74 15.86
N SER A 31 12.66 -0.09 15.51
CA SER A 31 12.69 1.37 15.43
C SER A 31 11.78 1.90 14.32
N ASP A 32 11.25 3.11 14.48
CA ASP A 32 10.44 3.78 13.45
C ASP A 32 11.17 3.86 12.10
N LYS A 33 12.49 4.08 12.14
CA LYS A 33 13.34 4.10 10.94
C LYS A 33 13.34 2.74 10.23
N ALA A 34 13.47 1.64 10.97
CA ALA A 34 13.45 0.30 10.41
C ALA A 34 12.07 -0.04 9.82
N VAL A 35 10.98 0.30 10.51
CA VAL A 35 9.61 0.12 10.00
C VAL A 35 9.40 0.91 8.71
N ARG A 36 9.89 2.15 8.66
CA ARG A 36 9.80 2.99 7.45
C ARG A 36 10.61 2.42 6.29
N GLN A 37 11.84 1.96 6.54
CA GLN A 37 12.69 1.36 5.50
C GLN A 37 12.06 0.10 4.90
N GLU A 38 11.52 -0.78 5.75
CA GLU A 38 10.77 -1.95 5.30
C GLU A 38 9.57 -1.52 4.45
N ARG A 39 8.78 -0.55 4.91
CA ARG A 39 7.64 -0.03 4.14
C ARG A 39 8.06 0.51 2.77
N GLU A 40 9.13 1.30 2.71
CA GLU A 40 9.68 1.82 1.45
C GLU A 40 10.11 0.69 0.50
N GLN A 41 10.72 -0.38 1.01
CA GLN A 41 11.07 -1.57 0.22
C GLN A 41 9.84 -2.32 -0.28
N TRP A 42 8.82 -2.49 0.58
CA TRP A 42 7.56 -3.15 0.20
C TRP A 42 6.77 -2.37 -0.85
N ASP A 43 6.94 -1.05 -0.87
CA ASP A 43 6.29 -0.15 -1.82
C ASP A 43 7.14 0.13 -3.07
N GLU A 44 8.33 -0.48 -3.17
CA GLU A 44 9.19 -0.38 -4.34
C GLU A 44 8.43 -0.85 -5.60
N GLY A 45 8.42 0.00 -6.63
CA GLY A 45 7.69 -0.26 -7.88
C GLY A 45 6.18 -0.03 -7.82
N LYS A 46 5.58 0.25 -6.66
CA LYS A 46 4.15 0.57 -6.55
C LYS A 46 3.86 2.02 -6.88
N THR A 47 2.83 2.23 -7.68
CA THR A 47 2.24 3.56 -7.91
C THR A 47 1.48 4.05 -6.68
N VAL A 48 1.28 5.36 -6.58
CA VAL A 48 0.42 5.97 -5.54
C VAL A 48 -0.99 5.37 -5.56
N LYS A 49 -1.52 5.07 -6.75
CA LYS A 49 -2.85 4.46 -6.90
C LYS A 49 -2.91 3.07 -6.27
N GLU A 50 -1.89 2.24 -6.48
CA GLU A 50 -1.80 0.89 -5.90
C GLU A 50 -1.67 0.94 -4.39
N ARG A 51 -0.82 1.82 -3.84
CA ARG A 51 -0.71 2.00 -2.38
C ARG A 51 -2.03 2.46 -1.74
N ILE A 52 -2.75 3.38 -2.39
CA ILE A 52 -4.07 3.80 -1.92
C ILE A 52 -5.05 2.62 -2.00
N TYR A 53 -5.04 1.84 -3.09
CA TYR A 53 -5.91 0.67 -3.24
C TYR A 53 -5.66 -0.37 -2.13
N GLU A 54 -4.40 -0.73 -1.86
CA GLU A 54 -4.07 -1.64 -0.76
C GLU A 54 -4.55 -1.08 0.58
N THR A 55 -4.35 0.22 0.81
CA THR A 55 -4.85 0.90 2.01
C THR A 55 -6.38 0.83 2.11
N THR A 56 -7.12 1.05 1.02
CA THR A 56 -8.60 1.03 1.05
C THR A 56 -9.16 -0.34 1.41
N LEU A 57 -8.50 -1.42 0.98
CA LEU A 57 -8.92 -2.79 1.31
C LEU A 57 -8.88 -3.11 2.80
N THR A 58 -8.09 -2.35 3.57
CA THR A 58 -7.96 -2.50 5.04
C THR A 58 -8.97 -1.68 5.84
N LEU A 59 -9.72 -0.77 5.21
CA LEU A 59 -10.63 0.13 5.91
C LEU A 59 -11.86 -0.63 6.43
N ARG A 60 -12.00 -0.69 7.76
CA ARG A 60 -13.15 -1.32 8.44
C ARG A 60 -14.21 -0.33 8.91
N GLU A 61 -13.83 0.94 9.00
CA GLU A 61 -14.65 2.05 9.48
C GLU A 61 -14.48 3.25 8.56
N PRO A 62 -15.45 4.20 8.54
CA PRO A 62 -15.32 5.47 7.83
C PRO A 62 -14.00 6.16 8.17
N THR A 63 -13.14 6.30 7.17
CA THR A 63 -11.78 6.82 7.35
C THR A 63 -11.61 8.13 6.59
N PRO A 64 -11.12 9.20 7.23
CA PRO A 64 -10.85 10.47 6.57
C PRO A 64 -9.78 10.35 5.48
N VAL A 65 -9.91 11.14 4.40
CA VAL A 65 -8.93 11.19 3.31
C VAL A 65 -7.50 11.44 3.79
N SER A 66 -7.30 12.29 4.81
CA SER A 66 -5.97 12.57 5.35
C SER A 66 -5.30 11.32 5.93
N VAL A 67 -6.06 10.52 6.70
CA VAL A 67 -5.55 9.28 7.29
C VAL A 67 -5.19 8.26 6.20
N VAL A 68 -5.97 8.18 5.12
CA VAL A 68 -5.62 7.34 3.97
C VAL A 68 -4.36 7.85 3.28
N ALA A 69 -4.23 9.17 3.12
CA ALA A 69 -3.06 9.79 2.50
C ALA A 69 -1.77 9.52 3.28
N ASP A 70 -1.84 9.63 4.62
CA ASP A 70 -0.73 9.33 5.53
C ASP A 70 -0.31 7.86 5.41
N ARG A 71 -1.28 6.93 5.43
CA ARG A 71 -1.03 5.47 5.29
C ARG A 71 -0.49 5.08 3.92
N ALA A 72 -0.81 5.82 2.87
CA ALA A 72 -0.35 5.56 1.51
C ALA A 72 0.88 6.41 1.10
N GLU A 73 1.43 7.18 2.04
CA GLU A 73 2.56 8.10 1.83
C GLU A 73 2.35 8.97 0.58
N CYS A 74 1.24 9.71 0.57
CA CYS A 74 0.89 10.62 -0.51
C CYS A 74 0.17 11.87 0.01
N THR A 75 -0.11 12.81 -0.90
CA THR A 75 -0.84 14.03 -0.52
C THR A 75 -2.35 13.76 -0.38
N PRO A 76 -3.06 14.47 0.52
CA PRO A 76 -4.52 14.37 0.63
C PRO A 76 -5.27 14.67 -0.68
N ALA A 77 -4.72 15.54 -1.54
CA ALA A 77 -5.27 15.82 -2.85
C ALA A 77 -5.21 14.60 -3.79
N SER A 78 -4.08 13.89 -3.80
CA SER A 78 -3.91 12.65 -4.57
C SER A 78 -4.84 11.55 -4.05
N ALA A 79 -4.89 11.36 -2.73
CA ALA A 79 -5.80 10.42 -2.09
C ALA A 79 -7.26 10.70 -2.46
N ARG A 80 -7.72 11.95 -2.32
CA ARG A 80 -9.11 12.34 -2.67
C ARG A 80 -9.45 12.07 -4.14
N ARG A 81 -8.51 12.28 -5.06
CA ARG A 81 -8.72 12.01 -6.48
C ARG A 81 -8.96 10.52 -6.72
N HIS A 82 -8.11 9.66 -6.19
CA HIS A 82 -8.22 8.21 -6.38
C HIS A 82 -9.40 7.59 -5.62
N LEU A 83 -9.69 8.05 -4.40
CA LEU A 83 -10.84 7.58 -3.62
C LEU A 83 -12.19 7.89 -4.29
N ARG A 84 -12.32 9.04 -4.97
CA ARG A 84 -13.53 9.35 -5.76
C ARG A 84 -13.70 8.37 -6.92
N TRP A 85 -12.63 8.10 -7.67
CA TRP A 85 -12.68 7.10 -8.74
C TRP A 85 -12.98 5.70 -8.20
N PHE A 86 -12.40 5.31 -7.07
CA PHE A 86 -12.71 4.02 -6.42
C PHE A 86 -14.17 3.94 -5.95
N ALA A 87 -14.77 5.06 -5.55
CA ALA A 87 -16.19 5.11 -5.24
C ALA A 87 -17.07 4.94 -6.49
N GLU A 88 -16.70 5.57 -7.60
CA GLU A 88 -17.39 5.42 -8.89
C GLU A 88 -17.42 3.96 -9.36
N ILE A 89 -16.36 3.20 -9.10
CA ILE A 89 -16.27 1.77 -9.47
C ILE A 89 -16.67 0.80 -8.34
N GLY A 90 -17.15 1.32 -7.20
CA GLY A 90 -17.72 0.51 -6.12
C GLY A 90 -16.73 -0.18 -5.18
N ILE A 91 -15.44 0.19 -5.17
CA ILE A 91 -14.44 -0.36 -4.22
C ILE A 91 -14.60 0.26 -2.82
N VAL A 92 -14.91 1.55 -2.76
CA VAL A 92 -15.22 2.27 -1.53
C VAL A 92 -16.57 2.96 -1.68
N GLU A 93 -17.12 3.43 -0.57
CA GLU A 93 -18.28 4.30 -0.57
C GLU A 93 -18.00 5.54 0.28
N PRO A 94 -18.42 6.74 -0.16
CA PRO A 94 -18.34 7.94 0.66
C PRO A 94 -19.32 7.83 1.83
N VAL A 95 -18.90 8.27 3.01
CA VAL A 95 -19.74 8.24 4.21
C VAL A 95 -20.05 9.67 4.65
N GLY A 96 -21.34 10.01 4.64
CA GLY A 96 -21.86 11.33 5.01
C GLY A 96 -21.61 12.43 3.98
N GLU A 97 -22.21 13.60 4.23
CA GLU A 97 -22.06 14.81 3.39
C GLU A 97 -21.06 15.83 3.99
N GLY A 98 -20.50 15.53 5.17
CA GLY A 98 -19.65 16.44 5.95
C GLY A 98 -18.21 16.58 5.45
N GLN A 99 -17.56 17.70 5.79
CA GLN A 99 -16.10 17.84 5.69
C GLN A 99 -15.44 17.48 7.03
N PRO A 100 -14.29 16.76 7.03
CA PRO A 100 -13.59 16.23 5.86
C PRO A 100 -14.28 14.95 5.32
N ALA A 101 -14.28 14.79 3.99
CA ALA A 101 -14.84 13.61 3.34
C ALA A 101 -14.23 12.31 3.89
N GLN A 102 -15.08 11.33 4.18
CA GLN A 102 -14.69 10.01 4.70
C GLN A 102 -15.09 8.93 3.70
N PHE A 103 -14.29 7.86 3.67
CA PHE A 103 -14.53 6.71 2.81
C PHE A 103 -14.42 5.44 3.63
N GLN A 104 -15.24 4.44 3.30
CA GLN A 104 -15.11 3.08 3.83
C GLN A 104 -15.09 2.08 2.68
N ARG A 105 -14.52 0.89 2.91
CA ARG A 105 -14.56 -0.20 1.93
C ARG A 105 -16.01 -0.61 1.68
N SER A 106 -16.38 -0.73 0.41
CA SER A 106 -17.69 -1.22 0.01
C SER A 106 -17.88 -2.67 0.48
N LYS A 107 -19.06 -2.97 1.03
CA LYS A 107 -19.45 -4.34 1.41
C LYS A 107 -20.14 -5.09 0.27
N ALA A 108 -20.47 -4.41 -0.83
CA ALA A 108 -21.20 -4.98 -1.96
C ALA A 108 -20.31 -5.79 -2.91
N VAL A 109 -19.00 -5.55 -2.90
CA VAL A 109 -18.00 -6.28 -3.69
C VAL A 109 -17.29 -7.26 -2.75
N ALA A 110 -17.86 -8.47 -2.62
CA ALA A 110 -17.31 -9.60 -1.87
C ALA A 110 -16.96 -10.74 -2.83
#